data_AF-A0A172UQQ3-F1
#
_entry.id   AF-A0A172UQQ3-F1
#
_cell.length_a   1.000
_cell.length_b   1.000
_cell.length_c   1.000
_cell.angle_alpha   90.00
_cell.angle_beta   90.00
_cell.angle_gamma   90.00
#
_symmetry.space_group_name_H-M   'P 1'
#
loop_
_entity.id
_entity.type
_entity.pdbx_description
1 polymer ?
#
loop_
_entity_poly.entity_id
_entity_poly.type
_entity_poly.pdbx_seq_one_letter_code
_entity_poly.pdbx_strand_id
1 'polypeptide(L)'
;MAANGQVLQVSPADQVRAKLDDPRVAAALNDLLEHADLLAILVSGLDGLVRRSDEISASLTSAIGDVTGAANAPLKSVDLAGLADSFAALSGTMIDAAPALNSLLGSSLTDPQAAEVLAQLGAALVEAKTAHARNPEGPKGFFGILKSAKDPDVARGLGFMLQVAKAFGRQLATR
;
A
#
# COMPACT_ATOMS: atom_id res chain seq x y z
N MET A 1 -76.34 -36.28 3.72
CA MET A 1 -74.90 -36.56 3.59
C MET A 1 -74.31 -35.56 2.60
N ALA A 2 -73.65 -34.51 3.10
CA ALA A 2 -72.96 -33.54 2.26
C ALA A 2 -71.62 -33.23 2.92
N ALA A 3 -70.56 -33.87 2.42
CA ALA A 3 -69.18 -33.60 2.78
C ALA A 3 -68.55 -32.81 1.64
N ASN A 4 -68.79 -31.50 1.59
CA ASN A 4 -68.04 -30.60 0.75
C ASN A 4 -66.76 -30.21 1.51
N GLY A 5 -65.71 -31.03 1.34
CA GLY A 5 -64.36 -30.71 1.77
C GLY A 5 -63.79 -29.60 0.91
N GLN A 6 -64.15 -28.35 1.20
CA GLN A 6 -63.37 -27.20 0.77
C GLN A 6 -62.07 -27.23 1.57
N VAL A 7 -61.00 -27.68 0.94
CA VAL A 7 -59.64 -27.44 1.39
C VAL A 7 -59.50 -25.92 1.47
N LEU A 8 -59.64 -25.35 2.67
CA LEU A 8 -59.25 -23.96 2.92
C LEU A 8 -57.76 -23.88 2.59
N GLN A 9 -57.45 -23.44 1.36
CA GLN A 9 -56.10 -23.05 1.02
C GLN A 9 -55.77 -21.87 1.93
N VAL A 10 -55.01 -22.14 2.99
CA VAL A 10 -54.58 -21.12 3.95
C VAL A 10 -53.95 -20.01 3.14
N SER A 11 -54.59 -18.83 3.13
CA SER A 11 -54.12 -17.75 2.28
C SER A 11 -52.73 -17.31 2.79
N PRO A 12 -51.85 -16.77 1.93
CA PRO A 12 -50.54 -16.27 2.37
C PRO A 12 -50.64 -15.28 3.53
N ALA A 13 -51.74 -14.51 3.60
CA ALA A 13 -52.01 -13.58 4.69
C ALA A 13 -52.31 -14.29 6.02
N ASP A 14 -52.98 -15.44 5.98
CA ASP A 14 -53.30 -16.24 7.18
C ASP A 14 -52.04 -16.94 7.73
N GLN A 15 -51.11 -17.33 6.86
CA GLN A 15 -49.81 -17.90 7.27
C GLN A 15 -48.91 -16.84 7.92
N VAL A 16 -48.93 -15.61 7.41
CA VAL A 16 -48.19 -14.49 8.01
C VAL A 16 -48.81 -14.10 9.36
N ARG A 17 -50.14 -14.06 9.47
CA ARG A 17 -50.83 -13.85 10.75
C ARG A 17 -50.47 -14.91 11.79
N ALA A 18 -50.50 -16.18 11.41
CA ALA A 18 -50.13 -17.27 12.32
C ALA A 18 -48.66 -17.18 12.80
N LYS A 19 -47.76 -16.60 12.00
CA LYS A 19 -46.37 -16.32 12.40
C LYS A 19 -46.24 -15.05 13.27
N LEU A 20 -47.11 -14.06 13.07
CA LEU A 20 -47.19 -12.84 13.88
C LEU A 20 -47.80 -13.09 15.26
N ASP A 21 -48.55 -14.17 15.44
CA ASP A 21 -49.05 -14.62 16.75
C ASP A 21 -47.90 -15.09 17.68
N ASP A 22 -46.69 -15.34 17.16
CA ASP A 22 -45.49 -15.56 17.98
C ASP A 22 -44.94 -14.21 18.48
N PRO A 23 -44.91 -13.96 19.80
CA PRO A 23 -44.45 -12.70 20.37
C PRO A 23 -42.99 -12.37 20.03
N ARG A 24 -42.14 -13.38 19.78
CA ARG A 24 -40.74 -13.16 19.37
C ARG A 24 -40.65 -12.64 17.94
N VAL A 25 -41.49 -13.17 17.05
CA VAL A 25 -41.54 -12.76 15.63
C VAL A 25 -42.13 -11.36 15.52
N ALA A 26 -43.20 -11.08 16.27
CA ALA A 26 -43.79 -9.74 16.34
C ALA A 26 -42.79 -8.70 16.89
N ALA A 27 -42.04 -9.03 17.94
CA ALA A 27 -41.01 -8.14 18.49
C ALA A 27 -39.85 -7.89 17.52
N ALA A 28 -39.35 -8.93 16.85
CA ALA A 28 -38.29 -8.79 15.85
C ALA A 28 -38.75 -7.99 14.62
N LEU A 29 -40.00 -8.15 14.19
CA LEU A 29 -40.57 -7.34 13.11
C LEU A 29 -40.78 -5.89 13.52
N ASN A 30 -41.20 -5.64 14.77
CA ASN A 30 -41.30 -4.29 15.30
C ASN A 30 -39.94 -3.60 15.36
N ASP A 31 -38.91 -4.30 15.87
CA ASP A 31 -37.53 -3.79 15.91
C ASP A 31 -36.97 -3.51 14.50
N LEU A 32 -37.28 -4.38 13.53
CA LEU A 32 -36.89 -4.20 12.12
C LEU A 32 -37.62 -3.02 11.45
N LEU A 33 -38.90 -2.81 11.79
CA LEU A 33 -39.71 -1.68 11.32
C LEU A 33 -39.25 -0.37 11.95
N GLU A 34 -38.85 -0.40 13.22
CA GLU A 34 -38.33 0.75 13.98
C GLU A 34 -36.97 1.20 13.44
N HIS A 35 -36.19 0.28 12.89
CA HIS A 35 -34.90 0.53 12.24
C HIS A 35 -34.95 0.43 10.70
N ALA A 36 -36.13 0.63 10.09
CA ALA A 36 -36.30 0.51 8.65
C ALA A 36 -35.46 1.53 7.84
N ASP A 37 -35.08 2.66 8.43
CA ASP A 37 -34.18 3.64 7.78
C ASP A 37 -32.75 3.10 7.64
N LEU A 38 -32.26 2.35 8.62
CA LEU A 38 -30.95 1.68 8.60
C LEU A 38 -30.90 0.60 7.52
N LEU A 39 -32.02 -0.07 7.27
CA LEU A 39 -32.14 -1.02 6.15
C LEU A 39 -32.05 -0.32 4.80
N ALA A 40 -32.68 0.85 4.65
CA ALA A 40 -32.58 1.64 3.43
C ALA A 40 -31.12 2.11 3.19
N ILE A 41 -30.44 2.55 4.26
CA ILE A 41 -29.03 2.93 4.20
C ILE A 41 -28.13 1.73 3.88
N LEU A 42 -28.39 0.56 4.46
CA LEU A 42 -27.66 -0.68 4.15
C LEU A 42 -27.86 -1.12 2.70
N VAL A 43 -29.08 -1.05 2.18
CA VAL A 43 -29.38 -1.38 0.78
C VAL A 43 -28.71 -0.40 -0.17
N SER A 44 -28.78 0.90 0.10
CA SER A 44 -28.08 1.92 -0.70
C SER A 44 -26.55 1.80 -0.59
N GLY A 45 -26.04 1.49 0.60
CA GLY A 45 -24.61 1.25 0.83
C GLY A 45 -24.12 0.00 0.10
N LEU A 46 -24.92 -1.06 0.08
CA LEU A 46 -24.62 -2.29 -0.66
C LEU A 46 -24.69 -2.07 -2.17
N ASP A 47 -25.67 -1.31 -2.69
CA ASP A 47 -25.72 -0.93 -4.11
C ASP A 47 -24.48 -0.10 -4.52
N GLY A 48 -24.07 0.84 -3.66
CA GLY A 48 -22.84 1.60 -3.84
C GLY A 48 -21.57 0.73 -3.81
N LEU A 49 -21.52 -0.26 -2.92
CA LEU A 49 -20.41 -1.21 -2.82
C LEU A 49 -20.36 -2.13 -4.04
N VAL A 50 -21.50 -2.65 -4.50
CA VAL A 50 -21.59 -3.50 -5.70
C VAL A 50 -21.14 -2.72 -6.94
N ARG A 51 -21.64 -1.50 -7.15
CA ARG A 51 -21.19 -0.63 -8.25
C ARG A 51 -19.69 -0.35 -8.21
N ARG A 52 -19.14 -0.06 -7.03
CA ARG A 52 -17.69 0.16 -6.88
C ARG A 52 -16.89 -1.13 -7.00
N SER A 53 -17.46 -2.29 -6.67
CA SER A 53 -16.77 -3.58 -6.79
C SER A 53 -16.47 -3.94 -8.24
N ASP A 54 -17.34 -3.55 -9.17
CA ASP A 54 -17.08 -3.71 -10.62
C ASP A 54 -15.90 -2.84 -11.07
N GLU A 55 -15.83 -1.58 -10.61
CA GLU A 55 -14.71 -0.66 -10.91
C GLU A 55 -13.39 -1.14 -10.28
N ILE A 56 -13.43 -1.63 -9.04
CA ILE A 56 -12.27 -2.19 -8.33
C ILE A 56 -11.81 -3.49 -9.00
N SER A 57 -12.74 -4.36 -9.41
CA SER A 57 -12.46 -5.61 -10.12
C SER A 57 -11.83 -5.37 -11.49
N ALA A 58 -12.34 -4.37 -12.23
CA ALA A 58 -11.75 -3.95 -13.50
C ALA A 58 -10.34 -3.37 -13.31
N SER A 59 -10.15 -2.53 -12.29
CA SER A 59 -8.83 -1.95 -11.96
C SER A 59 -7.82 -3.02 -11.55
N LEU A 60 -8.25 -4.02 -10.76
CA LEU A 60 -7.43 -5.14 -10.34
C LEU A 60 -7.07 -6.06 -11.52
N THR A 61 -8.04 -6.35 -12.39
CA THR A 61 -7.82 -7.14 -13.61
C THR A 61 -6.88 -6.43 -14.57
N SER A 62 -7.00 -5.10 -14.71
CA SER A 62 -6.07 -4.27 -15.50
C SER A 62 -4.66 -4.32 -14.91
N ALA A 63 -4.50 -4.14 -13.59
CA ALA A 63 -3.20 -4.21 -12.95
C ALA A 63 -2.53 -5.58 -13.10
N ILE A 64 -3.30 -6.67 -12.99
CA ILE A 64 -2.80 -8.04 -13.26
C ILE A 64 -2.47 -8.21 -14.74
N GLY A 65 -3.28 -7.65 -15.64
CA GLY A 65 -3.05 -7.59 -17.08
C GLY A 65 -1.77 -6.84 -17.44
N ASP A 66 -1.45 -5.75 -16.74
CA ASP A 66 -0.24 -4.95 -16.95
C ASP A 66 1.01 -5.68 -16.44
N VAL A 67 0.90 -6.35 -15.27
CA VAL A 67 1.98 -7.19 -14.71
C VAL A 67 2.25 -8.43 -15.58
N THR A 68 1.21 -9.08 -16.09
CA THR A 68 1.35 -10.24 -16.99
C THR A 68 1.66 -9.83 -18.43
N GLY A 69 1.24 -8.65 -18.88
CA GLY A 69 1.58 -8.05 -20.17
C GLY A 69 3.05 -7.63 -20.23
N ALA A 70 3.58 -7.08 -19.13
CA ALA A 70 5.01 -6.89 -18.92
C ALA A 70 5.77 -8.23 -18.79
N ALA A 71 5.06 -9.34 -18.55
CA ALA A 71 5.62 -10.70 -18.48
C ALA A 71 5.79 -11.41 -19.84
N ASN A 72 5.65 -10.70 -20.97
CA ASN A 72 6.06 -11.20 -22.29
C ASN A 72 7.56 -11.02 -22.59
N ALA A 73 8.35 -10.47 -21.66
CA ALA A 73 9.76 -10.84 -21.55
C ALA A 73 9.84 -12.25 -20.92
N PRO A 74 10.92 -13.05 -21.04
CA PRO A 74 10.97 -14.36 -20.40
C PRO A 74 11.03 -14.21 -18.87
N LEU A 75 9.88 -14.04 -18.25
CA LEU A 75 9.70 -14.01 -16.81
C LEU A 75 9.81 -15.47 -16.36
N LYS A 76 10.98 -15.81 -15.80
CA LYS A 76 11.12 -16.97 -14.90
C LYS A 76 9.88 -16.98 -14.02
N SER A 77 9.13 -18.08 -14.08
CA SER A 77 7.99 -18.41 -13.23
C SER A 77 8.07 -17.62 -11.94
N VAL A 78 7.22 -16.60 -11.82
CA VAL A 78 7.12 -15.81 -10.61
C VAL A 78 6.76 -16.82 -9.53
N ASP A 79 7.72 -17.16 -8.68
CA ASP A 79 7.56 -18.13 -7.63
C ASP A 79 6.74 -17.44 -6.55
N LEU A 80 5.41 -17.58 -6.63
CA LEU A 80 4.48 -16.97 -5.65
C LEU A 80 4.80 -17.45 -4.22
N ALA A 81 5.33 -18.66 -4.07
CA ALA A 81 5.78 -19.16 -2.77
C ALA A 81 7.07 -18.44 -2.34
N GLY A 82 8.04 -18.30 -3.23
CA GLY A 82 9.24 -17.50 -2.98
C GLY A 82 8.97 -16.00 -2.74
N LEU A 83 7.93 -15.45 -3.35
CA LEU A 83 7.44 -14.09 -3.11
C LEU A 83 6.71 -13.98 -1.77
N ALA A 84 5.91 -14.97 -1.39
CA ALA A 84 5.28 -15.03 -0.07
C ALA A 84 6.33 -15.19 1.04
N ASP A 85 7.37 -16.01 0.83
CA ASP A 85 8.49 -16.15 1.75
C ASP A 85 9.34 -14.88 1.82
N SER A 86 9.59 -14.24 0.68
CA SER A 86 10.28 -12.94 0.64
C SER A 86 9.46 -11.85 1.31
N PHE A 87 8.14 -11.85 1.12
CA PHE A 87 7.23 -10.90 1.77
C PHE A 87 7.09 -11.19 3.27
N ALA A 88 7.07 -12.45 3.69
CA ALA A 88 7.05 -12.84 5.10
C ALA A 88 8.37 -12.49 5.80
N ALA A 89 9.51 -12.72 5.14
CA ALA A 89 10.83 -12.31 5.62
C ALA A 89 10.97 -10.78 5.68
N LEU A 90 10.47 -10.09 4.65
CA LEU A 90 10.42 -8.63 4.62
C LEU A 90 9.45 -8.07 5.66
N SER A 91 8.31 -8.72 5.89
CA SER A 91 7.34 -8.39 6.94
C SER A 91 7.93 -8.58 8.32
N GLY A 92 8.63 -9.69 8.58
CA GLY A 92 9.30 -9.93 9.86
C GLY A 92 10.36 -8.87 10.14
N THR A 93 11.22 -8.60 9.15
CA THR A 93 12.25 -7.55 9.26
C THR A 93 11.65 -6.14 9.31
N MET A 94 10.52 -5.87 8.64
CA MET A 94 9.80 -4.61 8.72
C MET A 94 9.11 -4.42 10.06
N ILE A 95 8.59 -5.48 10.72
CA ILE A 95 7.99 -5.37 12.06
C ILE A 95 9.08 -5.01 13.09
N ASP A 96 10.24 -5.64 13.01
CA ASP A 96 11.37 -5.33 13.89
C ASP A 96 12.00 -3.96 13.58
N ALA A 97 12.01 -3.56 12.31
CA ALA A 97 12.47 -2.24 11.88
C ALA A 97 11.37 -1.16 11.97
N ALA A 98 10.11 -1.51 12.23
CA ALA A 98 8.96 -0.60 12.18
C ALA A 98 9.11 0.61 13.11
N PRO A 99 9.64 0.48 14.35
CA PRO A 99 9.84 1.65 15.20
C PRO A 99 10.89 2.62 14.62
N ALA A 100 11.96 2.07 14.04
CA ALA A 100 13.01 2.87 13.39
C ALA A 100 12.49 3.50 12.10
N LEU A 101 11.76 2.74 11.28
CA LEU A 101 11.13 3.23 10.05
C LEU A 101 10.06 4.28 10.34
N ASN A 102 9.22 4.10 11.37
CA ASN A 102 8.21 5.07 11.78
C ASN A 102 8.86 6.33 12.37
N SER A 103 9.99 6.18 13.07
CA SER A 103 10.79 7.32 13.52
C SER A 103 11.46 8.07 12.36
N LEU A 104 11.85 7.37 11.28
CA LEU A 104 12.44 7.97 10.08
C LEU A 104 11.38 8.64 9.20
N LEU A 105 10.25 7.94 8.97
CA LEU A 105 9.05 8.42 8.26
C LEU A 105 8.34 9.54 9.01
N GLY A 106 8.44 9.59 10.35
CA GLY A 106 7.78 10.59 11.17
C GLY A 106 8.61 11.84 11.47
N SER A 107 9.93 11.84 11.25
CA SER A 107 10.80 12.92 11.74
C SER A 107 11.59 13.69 10.69
N SER A 108 12.00 13.06 9.59
CA SER A 108 13.02 13.66 8.73
C SER A 108 13.02 13.19 7.28
N LEU A 109 12.43 12.04 6.94
CA LEU A 109 12.34 11.56 5.56
C LEU A 109 11.06 12.00 4.83
N THR A 110 10.03 12.43 5.56
CA THR A 110 8.78 12.99 5.03
C THR A 110 8.87 14.48 4.74
N ASP A 111 9.94 15.15 5.17
CA ASP A 111 10.20 16.53 4.79
C ASP A 111 10.52 16.58 3.29
N PRO A 112 9.76 17.36 2.48
CA PRO A 112 10.04 17.54 1.06
C PRO A 112 11.51 17.88 0.76
N GLN A 113 12.17 18.64 1.64
CA GLN A 113 13.57 19.03 1.46
C GLN A 113 14.53 17.85 1.64
N ALA A 114 14.27 16.96 2.59
CA ALA A 114 15.09 15.78 2.80
C ALA A 114 14.90 14.74 1.68
N ALA A 115 13.66 14.58 1.20
CA ALA A 115 13.34 13.75 0.06
C ALA A 115 14.09 14.23 -1.21
N GLU A 116 14.15 15.54 -1.43
CA GLU A 116 14.88 16.13 -2.56
C GLU A 116 16.39 15.87 -2.47
N VAL A 117 17.00 16.05 -1.30
CA VAL A 117 18.44 15.76 -1.11
C VAL A 117 18.74 14.28 -1.33
N LEU A 118 17.88 13.39 -0.85
CA LEU A 118 18.03 11.94 -1.08
C LEU A 118 17.85 11.56 -2.55
N ALA A 119 16.90 12.18 -3.25
CA ALA A 119 16.73 11.98 -4.69
C ALA A 119 17.96 12.43 -5.48
N GLN A 120 18.52 13.61 -5.14
CA GLN A 120 19.74 14.13 -5.76
C GLN A 120 20.96 13.23 -5.48
N LEU A 121 21.13 12.75 -4.24
CA LEU A 121 22.18 11.80 -3.89
C LEU A 121 22.01 10.46 -4.61
N GLY A 122 20.78 9.96 -4.73
CA GLY A 122 20.44 8.75 -5.47
C GLY A 122 20.78 8.86 -6.95
N ALA A 123 20.41 9.97 -7.59
CA ALA A 123 20.73 10.26 -8.98
C ALA A 123 22.25 10.31 -9.20
N ALA A 124 22.98 11.02 -8.32
CA ALA A 124 24.45 11.10 -8.38
C ALA A 124 25.11 9.73 -8.20
N LEU A 125 24.56 8.85 -7.34
CA LEU A 125 25.09 7.51 -7.12
C LEU A 125 24.87 6.60 -8.33
N VAL A 126 23.69 6.66 -8.96
CA VAL A 126 23.41 5.92 -10.19
C VAL A 126 24.32 6.40 -11.31
N GLU A 127 24.47 7.72 -11.46
CA GLU A 127 25.38 8.32 -12.43
C GLU A 127 26.83 7.88 -12.19
N ALA A 128 27.31 7.94 -10.95
CA ALA A 128 28.65 7.45 -10.58
C ALA A 128 28.83 5.95 -10.90
N LYS A 129 27.84 5.11 -10.63
CA LYS A 129 27.87 3.68 -10.98
C LYS A 129 27.95 3.46 -12.49
N THR A 130 27.17 4.20 -13.27
CA THR A 130 27.20 4.11 -14.74
C THR A 130 28.51 4.65 -15.32
N ALA A 131 29.05 5.72 -14.76
CA ALA A 131 30.35 6.28 -15.15
C ALA A 131 31.49 5.30 -14.85
N HIS A 132 31.46 4.65 -13.69
CA HIS A 132 32.43 3.64 -13.31
C HIS A 132 32.33 2.36 -14.17
N ALA A 133 31.12 1.97 -14.56
CA ALA A 133 30.93 0.85 -15.50
C ALA A 133 31.50 1.16 -16.91
N ARG A 134 31.44 2.42 -17.35
CA ARG A 134 32.01 2.87 -18.63
C ARG A 134 33.53 3.06 -18.57
N ASN A 135 34.05 3.47 -17.42
CA ASN A 135 35.48 3.62 -17.17
C ASN A 135 35.84 3.06 -15.79
N PRO A 136 36.13 1.74 -15.70
CA PRO A 136 36.46 1.09 -14.43
C PRO A 136 37.83 1.51 -13.89
N GLU A 137 38.67 2.09 -14.74
CA GLU A 137 39.94 2.66 -14.33
C GLU A 137 39.72 4.03 -13.65
N GLY A 138 39.63 4.03 -12.32
CA GLY A 138 39.63 5.26 -11.52
C GLY A 138 40.94 6.06 -11.65
N PRO A 139 41.03 7.24 -11.01
CA PRO A 139 42.23 8.08 -11.08
C PRO A 139 43.49 7.29 -10.68
N LYS A 140 44.39 7.07 -11.65
CA LYS A 140 45.61 6.29 -11.44
C LYS A 140 46.69 7.12 -10.73
N GLY A 141 47.10 6.64 -9.55
CA GLY A 141 48.23 7.17 -8.79
C GLY A 141 47.99 8.51 -8.08
N PHE A 142 49.00 8.95 -7.32
CA PHE A 142 48.95 10.18 -6.51
C PHE A 142 48.62 11.44 -7.34
N PHE A 143 49.16 11.54 -8.56
CA PHE A 143 48.89 12.65 -9.47
C PHE A 143 47.45 12.64 -10.03
N GLY A 144 46.87 11.46 -10.26
CA GLY A 144 45.47 11.32 -10.68
C GLY A 144 44.53 11.83 -9.61
N ILE A 145 44.77 11.46 -8.34
CA ILE A 145 44.00 11.90 -7.18
C ILE A 145 44.14 13.42 -6.99
N LEU A 146 45.35 13.96 -7.09
CA LEU A 146 45.60 15.41 -6.95
C LEU A 146 44.93 16.22 -8.06
N LYS A 147 44.90 15.67 -9.29
CA LYS A 147 44.19 16.29 -10.43
C LYS A 147 42.68 16.25 -10.22
N SER A 148 42.13 15.14 -9.72
CA SER A 148 40.70 15.03 -9.38
C SER A 148 40.30 16.00 -8.26
N ALA A 149 41.16 16.21 -7.25
CA ALA A 149 40.91 17.20 -6.21
C ALA A 149 40.90 18.65 -6.72
N LYS A 150 41.49 18.91 -7.89
CA LYS A 150 41.50 20.23 -8.55
C LYS A 150 40.27 20.46 -9.44
N ASP A 151 39.44 19.43 -9.63
CA ASP A 151 38.20 19.51 -10.37
C ASP A 151 37.16 20.35 -9.58
N PRO A 152 36.53 21.36 -10.21
CA PRO A 152 35.56 22.21 -9.54
C PRO A 152 34.30 21.47 -9.05
N ASP A 153 33.91 20.34 -9.66
CA ASP A 153 32.80 19.51 -9.21
C ASP A 153 33.18 18.70 -7.96
N VAL A 154 34.39 18.13 -7.94
CA VAL A 154 34.92 17.39 -6.78
C VAL A 154 35.09 18.32 -5.57
N ALA A 155 35.61 19.52 -5.79
CA ALA A 155 35.75 20.53 -4.74
C ALA A 155 34.41 20.93 -4.12
N ARG A 156 33.35 21.07 -4.94
CA ARG A 156 31.99 21.36 -4.47
C ARG A 156 31.42 20.21 -3.64
N GLY A 157 31.56 18.97 -4.09
CA GLY A 157 31.11 17.79 -3.35
C GLY A 157 31.82 17.60 -2.00
N LEU A 158 33.15 17.77 -1.99
CA LEU A 158 33.93 17.73 -0.74
C LEU A 158 33.57 18.88 0.20
N GLY A 159 33.34 20.08 -0.34
CA GLY A 159 32.87 21.23 0.43
C GLY A 159 31.54 20.98 1.12
N PHE A 160 30.58 20.37 0.42
CA PHE A 160 29.30 19.95 1.00
C PHE A 160 29.50 18.93 2.12
N MET A 161 30.32 17.89 1.90
CA MET A 161 30.61 16.88 2.93
C MET A 161 31.23 17.48 4.20
N LEU A 162 32.14 18.45 4.07
CA LEU A 162 32.68 19.17 5.22
C LEU A 162 31.60 19.95 5.98
N GLN A 163 30.66 20.58 5.27
CA GLN A 163 29.56 21.31 5.89
C GLN A 163 28.59 20.38 6.62
N VAL A 164 28.26 19.21 6.03
CA VAL A 164 27.46 18.17 6.69
C VAL A 164 28.16 17.68 7.95
N ALA A 165 29.45 17.36 7.88
CA ALA A 165 30.24 16.92 9.04
C ALA A 165 30.25 17.99 10.15
N LYS A 166 30.39 19.27 9.78
CA LYS A 166 30.34 20.39 10.73
C LYS A 166 28.95 20.54 11.38
N ALA A 167 27.88 20.42 10.60
CA ALA A 167 26.52 20.50 11.11
C ALA A 167 26.21 19.37 12.09
N PHE A 168 26.59 18.14 11.73
CA PHE A 168 26.41 16.94 12.56
C PHE A 168 27.22 17.02 13.86
N GLY A 169 28.49 17.47 13.79
CA GLY A 169 29.33 17.65 14.98
C GLY A 169 28.75 18.63 16.00
N ARG A 170 28.11 19.72 15.55
CA ARG A 170 27.40 20.65 16.46
C ARG A 170 26.21 20.00 17.15
N GLN A 171 25.44 19.17 16.44
CA GLN A 171 24.30 18.46 17.03
C GLN A 171 24.76 17.44 18.08
N LEU A 172 25.87 16.75 17.84
CA LEU A 172 26.48 15.86 18.83
C LEU A 172 27.03 16.58 20.05
N ALA A 173 27.59 17.79 19.88
CA ALA A 173 28.09 18.59 21.00
C ALA A 173 26.97 19.18 21.88
N THR A 174 25.73 19.21 21.39
CA THR A 174 24.55 19.76 22.10
C THR A 174 23.72 18.67 22.79
N ARG A 175 24.04 17.39 22.58
CA ARG A 175 23.49 16.24 23.32
C ARG A 175 24.47 15.76 24.37
#